data_AF-A0AAU2EQ99-F1
#
_entry.id   AF-A0AAU2EQ99-F1
#
_cell.length_a   1.000
_cell.length_b   1.000
_cell.length_c   1.000
_cell.angle_alpha   90.00
_cell.angle_beta   90.00
_cell.angle_gamma   90.00
#
_symmetry.space_group_name_H-M   'P 1'
#
loop_
_entity.id
_entity.type
_entity.pdbx_description
1 polymer ?
#
loop_
_entity_poly.entity_id
_entity_poly.type
_entity_poly.pdbx_seq_one_letter_code
_entity_poly.pdbx_strand_id
1 'polypeptide(L)'
;MLNSGAFKQHLNRAGRGSKIEIHSINQQVVGENRRRDNLRVRSFQVCYVWDDAVDALTAGDAGRLAEIWEDIISELDSDYGAYLYVSHVGLGA
;
A
#
# COMPACT_ATOMS: atom_id res chain seq x y z
N MET A 1 -7.53 -19.51 11.34
CA MET A 1 -8.30 -18.46 10.62
C MET A 1 -7.86 -17.12 11.17
N LEU A 2 -7.50 -16.18 10.29
CA LEU A 2 -7.28 -14.78 10.68
C LEU A 2 -8.57 -14.23 11.27
N ASN A 3 -8.51 -13.56 12.42
CA ASN A 3 -9.65 -12.83 12.95
C ASN A 3 -9.79 -11.51 12.16
N SER A 4 -10.49 -11.58 11.02
CA SER A 4 -10.66 -10.45 10.10
C SER A 4 -11.28 -9.23 10.80
N GLY A 5 -12.20 -9.44 11.75
CA GLY A 5 -12.85 -8.37 12.49
C GLY A 5 -11.88 -7.59 13.39
N ALA A 6 -11.03 -8.29 14.15
CA ALA A 6 -10.00 -7.64 14.97
C ALA A 6 -8.95 -6.90 14.11
N PHE A 7 -8.60 -7.48 12.96
CA PHE A 7 -7.65 -6.85 12.03
C PHE A 7 -8.23 -5.58 11.40
N LYS A 8 -9.48 -5.61 10.94
CA LYS A 8 -10.23 -4.43 10.48
C LYS A 8 -10.29 -3.33 11.54
N GLN A 9 -10.61 -3.69 12.79
CA GLN A 9 -10.68 -2.71 13.88
C GLN A 9 -9.31 -2.07 14.14
N HIS A 10 -8.24 -2.86 14.11
CA HIS A 10 -6.87 -2.37 14.27
C HIS A 10 -6.49 -1.38 13.18
N LEU A 11 -6.74 -1.73 11.90
CA LEU A 11 -6.38 -0.89 10.76
C LEU A 11 -7.24 0.38 10.64
N ASN A 12 -8.55 0.28 10.86
CA ASN A 12 -9.42 1.45 10.79
C ASN A 12 -9.19 2.43 11.92
N ARG A 13 -8.77 1.96 13.10
CA ARG A 13 -8.49 2.80 14.28
C ARG A 13 -9.60 3.84 14.53
N ALA A 14 -10.85 3.38 14.58
CA ALA A 14 -12.05 4.22 14.72
C ALA A 14 -12.17 5.34 13.66
N GLY A 15 -11.84 5.02 12.40
CA GLY A 15 -11.90 5.94 11.27
C GLY A 15 -10.65 6.79 11.08
N ARG A 16 -9.70 6.76 12.02
CA ARG A 16 -8.40 7.46 11.86
C ARG A 16 -7.50 6.79 10.81
N GLY A 17 -7.73 5.51 10.54
CA GLY A 17 -6.91 4.68 9.67
C GLY A 17 -5.56 4.29 10.29
N SER A 18 -4.72 3.66 9.47
CA SER A 18 -3.35 3.29 9.81
C SER A 18 -2.34 3.97 8.88
N LYS A 19 -1.18 4.29 9.44
CA LYS A 19 -0.04 4.78 8.67
C LYS A 19 0.62 3.61 7.97
N ILE A 20 0.89 3.76 6.68
CA ILE A 20 1.66 2.78 5.92
C ILE A 20 3.04 3.33 5.58
N GLU A 21 4.00 2.42 5.42
CA GLU A 21 5.31 2.69 4.85
C GLU A 21 5.44 1.88 3.56
N ILE A 22 5.86 2.52 2.47
CA ILE A 22 5.98 1.87 1.17
C ILE A 22 7.39 2.04 0.62
N HIS A 23 7.94 0.93 0.14
CA HIS A 23 9.26 0.87 -0.49
C HIS A 23 9.06 0.70 -1.98
N SER A 24 9.61 1.63 -2.77
CA SER A 24 9.56 1.53 -4.23
C SER A 24 10.15 0.21 -4.74
N ILE A 25 9.86 -0.11 -6.00
CA ILE A 25 10.48 -1.26 -6.67
C ILE A 25 12.02 -1.18 -6.63
N ASN A 26 12.67 -2.35 -6.54
CA ASN A 26 14.13 -2.46 -6.49
C ASN A 26 14.79 -1.87 -7.75
N GLN A 27 15.51 -0.76 -7.56
CA GLN A 27 16.24 -0.06 -8.64
C GLN A 27 17.65 -0.62 -8.88
N GLN A 28 18.19 -1.47 -8.01
CA GLN A 28 19.58 -1.96 -8.12
C GLN A 28 19.82 -2.84 -9.35
N VAL A 29 18.76 -3.46 -9.87
CA VAL A 29 18.81 -4.29 -11.08
C VAL A 29 18.64 -3.48 -12.36
N VAL A 30 18.34 -2.18 -12.26
CA VAL A 30 18.12 -1.29 -13.39
C VAL A 30 19.46 -0.68 -13.80
N GLY A 31 19.79 -0.75 -15.09
CA GLY A 31 21.00 -0.12 -15.62
C GLY A 31 21.02 1.38 -15.34
N GLU A 32 22.20 1.92 -15.04
CA GLU A 32 22.40 3.28 -14.49
C GLU A 32 21.66 4.38 -15.27
N ASN A 33 21.69 4.36 -16.60
CA ASN A 33 21.02 5.35 -17.46
C ASN A 33 19.47 5.36 -17.37
N ARG A 34 18.86 4.33 -16.76
CA ARG A 34 17.41 4.18 -16.58
C ARG A 34 17.00 4.14 -15.11
N ARG A 35 17.97 4.08 -14.20
CA ARG A 35 17.75 3.95 -12.77
C ARG A 35 17.18 5.24 -12.20
N ARG A 36 16.20 5.13 -11.31
CA ARG A 36 15.62 6.27 -10.60
C ARG A 36 16.21 6.36 -9.19
N ASP A 37 17.29 7.12 -9.04
CA ASP A 37 18.01 7.25 -7.75
C ASP A 37 17.30 8.20 -6.77
N ASN A 38 16.27 8.91 -7.22
CA ASN A 38 15.48 9.84 -6.41
C ASN A 38 14.28 9.19 -5.72
N LEU A 39 14.02 7.89 -5.93
CA LEU A 39 12.93 7.18 -5.25
C LEU A 39 13.23 7.05 -3.75
N ARG A 40 12.20 7.18 -2.92
CA ARG A 40 12.34 7.22 -1.45
C ARG A 40 11.37 6.24 -0.81
N VAL A 41 11.66 5.87 0.44
CA VAL A 41 10.62 5.29 1.29
C VAL A 41 9.58 6.37 1.55
N ARG A 42 8.30 6.06 1.32
CA ARG A 42 7.20 7.00 1.56
C ARG A 42 6.37 6.49 2.73
N SER A 43 5.80 7.43 3.48
CA SER A 43 4.88 7.07 4.54
C SER A 43 3.76 8.08 4.66
N PHE A 44 2.53 7.57 4.70
CA PHE A 44 1.32 8.36 4.70
C PHE A 44 0.18 7.60 5.38
N GLN A 45 -0.87 8.34 5.72
CA GLN A 45 -2.03 7.84 6.44
C GLN A 45 -3.04 7.29 5.44
N VAL A 46 -3.53 6.07 5.63
CA VAL A 46 -4.58 5.48 4.79
C VAL A 46 -5.86 5.30 5.60
N CYS A 47 -6.96 5.83 5.06
CA CYS A 47 -8.27 5.86 5.69
C CYS A 47 -9.32 5.23 4.78
N TYR A 48 -10.44 4.78 5.37
CA TYR A 48 -11.68 4.35 4.70
C TYR A 48 -11.65 3.07 3.84
N VAL A 49 -10.48 2.57 3.44
CA VAL A 49 -10.36 1.42 2.53
C VAL A 49 -10.09 0.07 3.23
N TRP A 50 -9.86 0.07 4.55
CA TRP A 50 -9.35 -1.13 5.24
C TRP A 50 -10.34 -2.28 5.32
N ASP A 51 -11.64 -2.01 5.45
CA ASP A 51 -12.64 -3.08 5.50
C ASP A 51 -12.67 -3.85 4.18
N ASP A 52 -12.76 -3.12 3.07
CA ASP A 52 -12.73 -3.68 1.72
C ASP A 52 -11.42 -4.41 1.43
N ALA A 53 -10.28 -3.85 1.86
CA ALA A 53 -8.97 -4.48 1.67
C ALA A 53 -8.87 -5.81 2.41
N VAL A 54 -9.36 -5.88 3.65
CA VAL A 54 -9.33 -7.12 4.44
C VAL A 54 -10.33 -8.15 3.89
N ASP A 55 -11.48 -7.72 3.39
CA ASP A 55 -12.45 -8.62 2.75
C ASP A 55 -11.89 -9.21 1.46
N ALA A 56 -11.31 -8.38 0.59
CA ALA A 56 -10.65 -8.83 -0.63
C ALA A 56 -9.50 -9.80 -0.33
N LEU A 57 -8.67 -9.49 0.66
CA LEU A 57 -7.60 -10.38 1.12
C LEU A 57 -8.13 -11.73 1.61
N THR A 58 -9.22 -11.72 2.39
CA THR A 58 -9.83 -12.95 2.93
C THR A 58 -10.46 -13.79 1.83
N ALA A 59 -11.02 -13.16 0.80
CA ALA A 59 -11.62 -13.81 -0.35
C ALA A 59 -10.59 -14.29 -1.40
N GLY A 60 -9.32 -13.87 -1.28
CA GLY A 60 -8.31 -14.10 -2.32
C GLY A 60 -8.52 -13.28 -3.58
N ASP A 61 -9.26 -12.16 -3.48
CA ASP A 61 -9.58 -11.28 -4.59
C ASP A 61 -8.43 -10.29 -4.85
N ALA A 62 -7.45 -10.75 -5.64
CA ALA A 62 -6.30 -9.93 -6.04
C ALA A 62 -6.70 -8.74 -6.93
N GLY A 63 -7.81 -8.84 -7.67
CA GLY A 63 -8.30 -7.75 -8.52
C GLY A 63 -8.80 -6.59 -7.68
N ARG A 64 -9.64 -6.88 -6.68
CA ARG A 64 -10.12 -5.86 -5.74
C ARG A 64 -9.00 -5.23 -4.92
N LEU A 65 -8.00 -6.01 -4.50
CA LEU A 65 -6.80 -5.46 -3.85
C LEU A 65 -6.01 -4.51 -4.76
N ALA A 66 -5.91 -4.81 -6.06
CA ALA A 66 -5.23 -3.95 -7.01
C ALA A 66 -5.97 -2.61 -7.21
N GLU A 67 -7.30 -2.64 -7.33
CA GLU A 67 -8.12 -1.42 -7.42
C GLU A 67 -7.95 -0.53 -6.18
N ILE A 68 -8.02 -1.14 -4.99
CA ILE A 68 -7.82 -0.40 -3.72
C ILE A 68 -6.41 0.17 -3.64
N TRP A 69 -5.40 -0.58 -4.08
CA TRP A 69 -4.03 -0.10 -4.12
C TRP A 69 -3.88 1.10 -5.03
N GLU A 70 -4.40 1.03 -6.27
CA GLU A 70 -4.36 2.14 -7.23
C GLU A 70 -5.01 3.40 -6.66
N ASP A 71 -6.14 3.27 -5.97
CA ASP A 71 -6.81 4.39 -5.28
C ASP A 71 -5.89 5.01 -4.20
N ILE A 72 -5.30 4.20 -3.33
CA ILE A 72 -4.37 4.64 -2.28
C ILE A 72 -3.18 5.42 -2.85
N ILE A 73 -2.55 4.90 -3.92
CA ILE A 73 -1.33 5.53 -4.47
C ILE A 73 -1.64 6.65 -5.47
N SER A 74 -2.90 6.82 -5.91
CA SER A 74 -3.30 7.90 -6.81
C SER A 74 -3.03 9.30 -6.21
N GLU A 75 -3.06 9.40 -4.88
CA GLU A 75 -2.72 10.63 -4.13
C GLU A 75 -1.22 10.97 -4.17
N LEU A 76 -0.35 10.06 -4.64
CA LEU A 76 1.09 10.29 -4.75
C LEU A 76 1.49 11.15 -5.97
N ASP A 77 0.51 11.60 -6.77
CA ASP A 77 0.71 12.48 -7.94
C ASP A 77 1.74 11.90 -8.93
N SER A 78 2.72 12.70 -9.38
CA SER A 78 3.72 12.32 -10.39
C SER A 78 4.61 11.14 -10.00
N ASP A 79 4.67 10.81 -8.70
CA ASP A 79 5.42 9.67 -8.18
C ASP A 79 4.65 8.33 -8.29
N TYR A 80 3.34 8.35 -8.61
CA TYR A 80 2.45 7.18 -8.69
C TYR A 80 3.10 5.96 -9.37
N GLY A 81 3.66 6.16 -10.56
CA GLY A 81 4.20 5.07 -11.37
C GLY A 81 5.39 4.33 -10.73
N ALA A 82 6.07 4.94 -9.75
CA ALA A 82 7.15 4.29 -9.01
C ALA A 82 6.66 3.36 -7.87
N TYR A 83 5.39 3.49 -7.47
CA TYR A 83 4.77 2.75 -6.38
C TYR A 83 3.59 1.86 -6.83
N LEU A 84 3.30 1.81 -8.14
CA LEU A 84 2.39 0.81 -8.71
C LEU A 84 2.82 -0.61 -8.32
N TYR A 85 4.14 -0.84 -8.27
CA TYR A 85 4.73 -2.04 -7.71
C TYR A 85 5.68 -1.68 -6.57
N VAL A 86 5.47 -2.28 -5.41
CA VAL A 86 6.27 -2.06 -4.21
C VAL A 86 6.98 -3.34 -3.78
N SER A 87 8.19 -3.18 -3.24
CA SER A 87 8.96 -4.31 -2.71
C SER A 87 8.54 -4.69 -1.29
N HIS A 88 8.02 -3.72 -0.53
CA HIS A 88 7.57 -3.89 0.83
C HIS A 88 6.47 -2.88 1.18
N VAL A 89 5.48 -3.34 1.95
CA VAL A 89 4.49 -2.49 2.63
C VAL A 89 4.58 -2.78 4.12
N GLY A 90 4.97 -1.76 4.89
CA GLY A 90 4.92 -1.79 6.35
C GLY A 90 3.58 -1.25 6.83
N LEU A 91 2.92 -1.99 7.74
CA LEU A 91 1.74 -1.52 8.45
C LEU A 91 2.18 -1.01 9.83
N GLY A 92 2.03 0.29 10.07
CA GLY A 92 2.42 0.96 11.30
C GLY A 92 1.24 1.19 12.25
N ALA A 93 1.43 0.80 13.52
CA ALA A 93 0.56 1.06 14.67
C ALA A 93 0.43 2.56 15.01
#